data_AF-A0A840QJL6-F1
#
_entry.id   AF-A0A840QJL6-F1
#
_cell.length_a   1.000
_cell.length_b   1.000
_cell.length_c   1.000
_cell.angle_alpha   90.00
_cell.angle_beta   90.00
_cell.angle_gamma   90.00
#
_symmetry.space_group_name_H-M   'P 1'
#
loop_
_entity.id
_entity.type
_entity.pdbx_description
1 polymer ?
#
loop_
_entity_poly.entity_id
_entity_poly.type
_entity_poly.pdbx_seq_one_letter_code
_entity_poly.pdbx_strand_id
1 'polypeptide(L)' 'MVKRFRSNETQLKTDGYGGHSMKVHVHRRQPAQVAAWLRDAGFTVEAHMLLTPEENVPQAVVFARPQS' A
#
# COMPACT_ATOMS: atom_id res chain seq x y z
N MET A 1 -14.06 4.35 9.11
CA MET A 1 -13.09 5.46 9.05
C MET A 1 -12.16 5.23 7.87
N VAL A 2 -12.30 5.99 6.80
CA VAL A 2 -11.39 5.95 5.65
C VAL A 2 -10.22 6.90 5.95
N LYS A 3 -8.99 6.39 6.02
CA LYS A 3 -7.79 7.22 6.20
C LYS A 3 -7.25 7.62 4.82
N ARG A 4 -7.19 8.91 4.56
CA ARG A 4 -6.59 9.48 3.35
C ARG A 4 -5.16 9.90 3.68
N PHE A 5 -4.20 9.42 2.90
CA PHE A 5 -2.76 9.72 3.01
C PHE A 5 -2.31 10.39 1.72
N ARG A 6 -1.30 11.27 1.69
CA ARG A 6 -0.61 11.69 0.42
C ARG A 6 0.58 10.80 0.07
N SER A 7 1.16 11.03 -1.12
CA SER A 7 2.07 10.16 -1.91
C SER A 7 3.15 9.36 -1.19
N ASN A 8 3.69 9.83 -0.07
CA ASN A 8 4.72 9.13 0.70
C ASN A 8 4.64 9.47 2.19
N GLU A 9 3.43 9.65 2.72
CA GLU A 9 3.25 10.09 4.09
C GLU A 9 3.44 8.98 5.11
N THR A 10 3.93 9.39 6.28
CA THR A 10 3.96 8.60 7.51
C THR A 10 2.96 9.18 8.48
N GLN A 11 2.10 8.35 9.08
CA GLN A 11 1.18 8.78 10.14
C GLN A 11 1.39 7.91 11.37
N LEU A 12 1.41 8.53 12.55
CA LEU A 12 1.29 7.78 13.80
C LEU A 12 -0.18 7.42 14.03
N LYS A 13 -0.46 6.12 14.15
CA LYS A 13 -1.76 5.59 14.54
C LYS A 13 -1.71 5.25 16.03
N THR A 14 -2.55 5.93 16.79
CA THR A 14 -2.73 5.75 18.24
C THR A 14 -3.88 4.81 18.59
N ASP A 15 -4.84 4.66 17.67
CA ASP A 15 -6.09 3.94 17.91
C ASP A 15 -6.27 2.83 16.87
N GLY A 16 -6.37 1.61 17.37
CA GLY A 16 -6.51 0.38 16.62
C GLY A 16 -7.94 0.01 16.28
N TYR A 17 -8.08 -1.12 15.60
CA TYR A 17 -9.40 -1.72 15.41
C TYR A 17 -9.95 -2.19 16.76
N GLY A 18 -11.23 -1.94 17.02
CA GLY A 18 -11.87 -2.24 18.31
C GLY A 18 -11.49 -1.31 19.47
N GLY A 19 -10.88 -0.14 19.20
CA GLY A 19 -10.55 0.84 20.24
C GLY A 19 -9.30 0.53 21.05
N HIS A 20 -8.51 -0.47 20.64
CA HIS A 20 -7.26 -0.81 21.31
C HIS A 20 -6.18 0.23 21.03
N SER A 21 -5.53 0.72 22.07
CA SER A 21 -4.40 1.65 21.93
C SER A 21 -3.25 1.00 21.16
N MET A 22 -2.59 1.77 20.30
CA MET A 22 -1.39 1.36 19.56
C MET A 22 -0.43 2.54 19.39
N LYS A 23 0.82 2.26 18.98
CA LYS A 23 1.79 3.29 18.57
C LYS A 23 2.50 2.81 17.32
N VAL A 24 1.82 2.90 16.19
CA VAL A 24 2.31 2.34 14.91
C VAL A 24 2.45 3.44 13.88
N HIS A 25 3.64 3.55 13.28
CA HIS A 25 3.84 4.37 12.09
C HIS A 25 3.32 3.61 10.87
N VAL A 26 2.29 4.17 10.23
CA VAL A 26 1.77 3.65 8.97
C VAL A 26 2.29 4.50 7.83
N HIS A 27 2.69 3.85 6.75
CA HIS A 27 3.23 4.52 5.57
C HIS A 27 2.38 4.20 4.35
N ARG A 28 2.12 5.23 3.53
CA ARG A 28 1.57 5.02 2.20
C ARG A 28 2.69 4.56 1.26
N ARG A 29 2.42 3.53 0.45
CA ARG A 29 3.34 3.05 -0.59
C ARG A 29 2.65 3.16 -1.94
N GLN A 30 3.36 3.70 -2.91
CA GLN A 30 2.87 3.80 -4.28
C GLN A 30 2.86 2.40 -4.92
N PRO A 31 1.88 2.06 -5.77
CA PRO A 31 1.80 0.74 -6.40
C PRO A 31 3.07 0.38 -7.18
N ALA A 32 3.68 1.37 -7.86
CA ALA A 32 4.94 1.19 -8.57
C ALA A 32 6.11 0.82 -7.64
N GLN A 33 6.16 1.41 -6.44
CA GLN A 33 7.19 1.09 -5.45
C GLN A 33 7.02 -0.33 -4.91
N VAL A 34 5.78 -0.74 -4.63
CA VAL A 34 5.49 -2.13 -4.20
C VAL A 34 5.87 -3.12 -5.32
N ALA A 35 5.54 -2.81 -6.57
CA ALA A 35 5.90 -3.64 -7.71
C ALA A 35 7.43 -3.75 -7.91
N ALA A 36 8.18 -2.69 -7.67
CA ALA A 36 9.65 -2.75 -7.69
C ALA A 36 10.19 -3.71 -6.62
N TRP A 37 9.73 -3.57 -5.37
CA TRP A 37 10.13 -4.45 -4.28
C TRP A 37 9.79 -5.92 -4.52
N LEU A 38 8.64 -6.20 -5.12
CA LEU A 38 8.27 -7.57 -5.48
C LEU A 38 9.23 -8.16 -6.52
N ARG A 39 9.64 -7.37 -7.52
CA ARG A 39 10.65 -7.81 -8.50
C ARG A 39 11.99 -8.07 -7.85
N ASP A 40 12.44 -7.17 -6.98
CA ASP A 40 13.70 -7.33 -6.24
C ASP A 40 13.66 -8.56 -5.31
N ALA A 41 12.48 -8.93 -4.82
CA ALA A 41 12.26 -10.11 -3.99
C ALA A 41 12.08 -11.42 -4.79
N GLY A 42 12.31 -11.42 -6.11
CA GLY A 42 12.21 -12.61 -6.94
C GLY A 42 10.77 -12.98 -7.33
N PHE A 43 9.87 -12.00 -7.42
CA PHE A 43 8.55 -12.21 -8.01
C PHE A 43 8.49 -11.64 -9.44
N THR A 44 7.76 -12.33 -10.30
CA THR A 44 7.28 -11.76 -11.56
C THR A 44 5.99 -11.01 -11.26
N VAL A 45 6.00 -9.70 -11.46
CA VAL A 45 4.78 -8.86 -11.42
C VAL A 45 4.12 -8.94 -12.78
N GLU A 46 2.94 -9.55 -12.84
CA GLU A 46 2.21 -9.80 -14.09
C GLU A 46 1.29 -8.64 -14.46
N ALA A 47 0.66 -8.03 -13.46
CA ALA A 47 -0.20 -6.88 -13.66
C ALA A 47 -0.31 -6.04 -12.39
N HIS A 48 -0.70 -4.78 -12.56
CA HIS A 48 -1.21 -3.94 -11.47
C HIS A 48 -2.40 -3.13 -11.98
N MET A 49 -3.40 -2.96 -11.13
CA MET A 49 -4.64 -2.26 -11.46
C MET A 49 -4.87 -1.18 -10.43
N LEU A 50 -5.02 0.06 -10.89
CA LEU A 50 -5.50 1.16 -10.05
C LEU A 50 -7.02 1.05 -9.89
N LEU A 51 -7.48 1.30 -8.68
CA LEU A 51 -8.90 1.41 -8.35
C LEU A 51 -9.19 2.89 -8.05
N THR A 52 -10.30 3.39 -8.59
CA THR A 52 -10.72 4.80 -8.48
C THR A 52 -9.57 5.78 -8.76
N PRO A 53 -8.95 5.73 -9.96
CA PRO A 53 -7.77 6.53 -10.30
C PRO A 53 -7.99 8.04 -10.19
N GLU A 54 -9.24 8.50 -10.28
CA GLU A 54 -9.67 9.88 -10.11
C GLU A 54 -9.67 10.36 -8.64
N GLU A 55 -9.62 9.46 -7.66
CA GLU A 55 -9.52 9.85 -6.26
C GLU A 55 -8.15 10.46 -5.94
N ASN A 56 -8.12 11.39 -4.99
CA ASN A 56 -6.88 11.99 -4.48
C ASN A 56 -5.86 10.94 -3.97
N VAL A 57 -6.36 9.76 -3.60
CA VAL A 57 -5.56 8.64 -3.10
C VAL A 57 -6.09 7.35 -3.74
N PRO A 58 -5.65 7.02 -4.97
CA PRO A 58 -6.08 5.81 -5.64
C PRO A 58 -5.64 4.56 -4.86
N GLN A 59 -6.50 3.54 -4.87
CA GLN A 59 -6.13 2.22 -4.37
C GLN A 59 -5.53 1.39 -5.50
N ALA A 60 -4.92 0.24 -5.18
CA ALA A 60 -4.38 -0.65 -6.20
C ALA A 60 -4.35 -2.11 -5.78
N VAL A 61 -4.42 -2.98 -6.78
CA VAL A 61 -4.15 -4.42 -6.68
C VAL A 61 -2.92 -4.75 -7.53
N VAL A 62 -1.98 -5.52 -6.99
CA VAL A 62 -0.79 -6.00 -7.70
C VAL A 62 -0.85 -7.52 -7.77
N PHE A 63 -0.78 -8.07 -8.98
CA PHE A 63 -0.71 -9.51 -9.24
C PHE A 63 0.75 -9.91 -9.46
N ALA A 64 1.25 -10.80 -8.61
CA ALA A 64 2.60 -11.30 -8.71
C ALA A 64 2.68 -12.77 -8.33
N ARG A 65 3.62 -13.48 -8.94
CA ARG A 65 3.94 -14.88 -8.62
C ARG A 65 5.45 -15.03 -8.40
N PRO A 66 5.91 -15.99 -7.58
CA PRO A 66 7.33 -16.27 -7.44
C PRO A 66 7.97 -16.60 -8.80
N GLN A 67 9.20 -16.14 -9.01
CA GLN A 67 10.07 -16.63 -10.07
C GLN A 67 10.46 -18.08 -9.73
N SER A 68 10.43 -18.95 -10.73
CA SER A 68 10.87 -20.35 -10.61
C SER A 68 12.35 -20.47 -10.94
#